data_AF-A0A2A3SWT7-F1
#
_entry.id   AF-A0A2A3SWT7-F1
#
_cell.length_a   1.000
_cell.length_b   1.000
_cell.length_c   1.000
_cell.angle_alpha   90.00
_cell.angle_beta   90.00
_cell.angle_gamma   90.00
#
_symmetry.space_group_name_H-M   'P 1'
#
loop_
_entity.id
_entity.type
_entity.pdbx_description
1 polymer ?
#
loop_
_entity_poly.entity_id
_entity_poly.type
_entity_poly.pdbx_seq_one_letter_code
_entity_poly.pdbx_strand_id
1 'polypeptide(L)'
;TGRDYEFIEGRRMVITTLTLLWTVAFVWLRFEQASTGIPYVDGGWLKNEIIHNRMTLLACVIHSFHAWFWCLAVFSWGAHLLNKPSGNLAYLNQGVYPFYIAHMPLTFAGLILATNFGLRDYPAVILGTIFVILACWIFFEGVRRTRVTRFLFGIKERKTVTPNKLEKPPETI
;
A
#
# COMPACT_ATOMS: atom_id res chain seq x y z
N THR A 1 -15.68 12.11 -23.49
CA THR A 1 -15.15 11.26 -22.42
C THR A 1 -15.00 12.07 -21.13
N GLY A 2 -16.08 12.62 -20.57
CA GLY A 2 -15.99 13.68 -19.53
C GLY A 2 -16.92 13.54 -18.31
N ARG A 3 -18.07 12.84 -18.44
CA ARG A 3 -19.12 12.83 -17.40
C ARG A 3 -18.82 11.90 -16.22
N ASP A 4 -18.15 10.78 -16.45
CA ASP A 4 -17.86 9.81 -15.38
C ASP A 4 -16.70 10.27 -14.48
N TYR A 5 -15.79 11.07 -15.03
CA TYR A 5 -14.64 11.59 -14.31
C TYR A 5 -15.05 12.68 -13.31
N GLU A 6 -15.92 13.62 -13.71
CA GLU A 6 -16.49 14.64 -12.81
C GLU A 6 -17.28 14.03 -11.63
N PHE A 7 -17.97 12.92 -11.87
CA PHE A 7 -18.72 12.22 -10.81
C PHE A 7 -17.82 11.59 -9.75
N ILE A 8 -16.69 11.02 -10.16
CA ILE A 8 -15.68 10.46 -9.25
C ILE A 8 -14.93 11.58 -8.54
N GLU A 9 -14.64 12.68 -9.24
CA GLU A 9 -14.01 13.89 -8.73
C GLU A 9 -14.85 14.55 -7.62
N GLY A 10 -16.16 14.68 -7.84
CA GLY A 10 -17.11 15.26 -6.88
C GLY A 10 -17.31 14.43 -5.61
N ARG A 11 -17.06 13.11 -5.66
CA ARG A 11 -17.23 12.19 -4.52
C ARG A 11 -15.96 11.96 -3.71
N ARG A 12 -14.80 12.37 -4.20
CA ARG A 12 -13.51 12.28 -3.47
C ARG A 12 -13.53 13.08 -2.17
N MET A 13 -14.14 14.27 -2.18
CA MET A 13 -14.33 15.08 -0.97
C MET A 13 -15.21 14.34 0.04
N VAL A 14 -16.30 13.71 -0.42
CA VAL A 14 -17.18 12.90 0.44
C VAL A 14 -16.44 11.72 1.06
N ILE A 15 -15.66 10.98 0.26
CA ILE A 15 -14.84 9.86 0.77
C ILE A 15 -13.87 10.37 1.83
N THR A 16 -13.17 11.47 1.57
CA THR A 16 -12.19 12.05 2.50
C THR A 16 -12.86 12.53 3.80
N THR A 17 -14.01 13.21 3.70
CA THR A 17 -14.78 13.64 4.86
C THR A 17 -15.26 12.46 5.69
N LEU A 18 -15.73 11.38 5.04
CA LEU A 18 -16.12 10.15 5.73
C LEU A 18 -14.91 9.48 6.39
N THR A 19 -13.76 9.39 5.71
CA THR A 19 -12.52 8.87 6.29
C THR A 19 -12.12 9.65 7.54
N LEU A 20 -12.12 10.98 7.48
CA LEU A 20 -11.81 11.83 8.63
C LEU A 20 -12.81 11.63 9.77
N LEU A 21 -14.11 11.52 9.47
CA LEU A 21 -15.14 11.23 10.47
C LEU A 21 -14.87 9.88 11.17
N TRP A 22 -14.59 8.83 10.40
CA TRP A 22 -14.26 7.52 10.97
C TRP A 22 -12.94 7.54 11.74
N THR A 23 -11.97 8.35 11.34
CA THR A 23 -10.72 8.55 12.09
C THR A 23 -10.96 9.24 13.41
N VAL A 24 -11.79 10.27 13.46
CA VAL A 24 -12.18 10.92 14.72
C VAL A 24 -12.90 9.92 15.63
N ALA A 25 -13.83 9.13 15.09
CA ALA A 25 -14.51 8.08 15.84
C ALA A 25 -13.54 6.99 16.37
N PHE A 26 -12.55 6.61 15.57
CA PHE A 26 -11.51 5.64 15.96
C PHE A 26 -10.59 6.20 17.04
N VAL A 27 -10.18 7.47 16.94
CA VAL A 27 -9.37 8.15 17.97
C VAL A 27 -10.14 8.28 19.28
N TRP A 28 -11.42 8.67 19.21
CA TRP A 28 -12.30 8.72 20.37
C TRP A 28 -12.40 7.35 21.06
N LEU A 29 -12.63 6.30 20.28
CA LEU A 29 -12.66 4.92 20.79
C LEU A 29 -11.34 4.53 21.47
N ARG A 30 -10.20 5.00 20.94
CA ARG A 30 -8.88 4.74 21.55
C ARG A 30 -8.70 5.47 22.88
N PHE A 31 -9.21 6.70 23.00
CA PHE A 31 -9.26 7.43 24.27
C PHE A 31 -10.16 6.73 25.30
N GLU A 32 -11.32 6.25 24.87
CA GLU A 32 -12.23 5.50 25.74
C GLU A 32 -11.63 4.17 26.22
N GLN A 33 -10.90 3.47 25.35
CA GLN A 33 -10.13 2.30 25.74
C GLN A 33 -9.02 2.64 26.75
N ALA A 34 -8.38 3.82 26.63
CA ALA A 34 -7.36 4.26 27.57
C ALA A 34 -7.94 4.64 28.94
N SER A 35 -9.15 5.22 28.99
CA SER A 35 -9.82 5.61 30.25
C SER A 35 -10.40 4.41 30.99
N THR A 36 -11.01 3.46 30.28
CA THR A 36 -11.68 2.29 30.87
C THR A 36 -10.75 1.09 31.09
N GLY A 37 -9.61 1.05 30.40
CA GLY A 37 -8.67 -0.08 30.43
C GLY A 37 -9.18 -1.34 29.72
N ILE A 38 -10.37 -1.30 29.10
CA ILE A 38 -10.97 -2.43 28.38
C ILE A 38 -10.55 -2.37 26.91
N PRO A 39 -9.96 -3.44 26.35
CA PRO A 39 -9.44 -3.42 25.00
C PRO A 39 -10.53 -3.58 23.94
N TYR A 40 -11.30 -2.49 23.72
CA TYR A 40 -12.43 -2.50 22.79
C TYR A 40 -12.03 -2.76 21.35
N VAL A 41 -10.92 -2.17 20.88
CA VAL A 41 -10.43 -2.33 19.49
C VAL A 41 -9.87 -3.73 19.24
N ASP A 42 -9.29 -4.33 20.28
CA ASP A 42 -8.62 -5.63 20.17
C ASP A 42 -9.61 -6.80 20.27
N GLY A 43 -10.92 -6.52 20.38
CA GLY A 43 -11.99 -7.54 20.42
C GLY A 43 -12.47 -7.90 21.83
N GLY A 44 -12.11 -7.12 22.85
CA GLY A 44 -12.56 -7.33 24.22
C GLY A 44 -11.88 -8.51 24.94
N TRP A 45 -10.72 -8.95 24.46
CA TRP A 45 -9.97 -10.07 25.05
C TRP A 45 -9.33 -9.64 26.36
N LEU A 46 -10.00 -9.96 27.48
CA LEU A 46 -9.50 -9.68 28.82
C LEU A 46 -9.07 -10.97 29.51
N LYS A 47 -7.78 -11.31 29.39
CA LYS A 47 -6.98 -12.31 30.14
C LYS A 47 -7.55 -13.71 30.43
N ASN A 48 -8.83 -14.04 30.17
CA ASN A 48 -9.49 -15.35 30.18
C ASN A 48 -11.03 -15.30 29.94
N GLU A 49 -11.67 -14.13 29.78
CA GLU A 49 -13.13 -14.03 29.52
C GLU A 49 -13.41 -13.12 28.30
N ILE A 50 -14.35 -13.50 27.44
CA ILE A 50 -14.75 -12.71 26.27
C ILE A 50 -15.89 -11.78 26.67
N ILE A 51 -15.61 -10.49 26.79
CA ILE A 51 -16.64 -9.48 27.08
C ILE A 51 -17.16 -8.92 25.75
N HIS A 52 -18.27 -9.47 25.26
CA HIS A 52 -19.01 -8.88 24.14
C HIS A 52 -20.01 -7.85 24.65
N ASN A 53 -19.59 -6.58 24.69
CA ASN A 53 -20.45 -5.45 25.04
C ASN A 53 -20.95 -4.72 23.77
N ARG A 54 -22.01 -3.93 23.89
CA ARG A 54 -22.44 -3.02 22.80
C ARG A 54 -21.28 -2.15 22.32
N MET A 55 -20.41 -1.74 23.25
CA MET A 55 -19.22 -0.95 22.95
C MET A 55 -18.17 -1.71 22.13
N THR A 56 -17.94 -3.01 22.37
CA THR A 56 -17.01 -3.80 21.55
C THR A 56 -17.55 -4.05 20.15
N LEU A 57 -18.87 -4.21 19.99
CA LEU A 57 -19.48 -4.32 18.66
C LEU A 57 -19.35 -3.02 17.87
N LEU A 58 -19.61 -1.87 18.52
CA LEU A 58 -19.40 -0.56 17.91
C LEU A 58 -17.93 -0.33 17.54
N ALA A 59 -17.01 -0.76 18.42
CA ALA A 59 -15.57 -0.71 18.16
C ALA A 59 -15.17 -1.48 16.90
N CYS A 60 -15.67 -2.72 16.75
CA CYS A 60 -15.40 -3.54 15.56
C CYS A 60 -15.91 -2.86 14.28
N VAL A 61 -17.11 -2.28 14.32
CA VAL A 61 -17.70 -1.57 13.18
C VAL A 61 -16.87 -0.34 12.83
N ILE A 62 -16.59 0.53 13.79
CA ILE A 62 -15.78 1.75 13.59
C ILE A 62 -14.40 1.39 13.04
N HIS A 63 -13.73 0.39 13.62
CA HIS A 63 -12.40 -0.04 13.18
C HIS A 63 -12.42 -0.59 11.75
N SER A 64 -13.41 -1.44 11.41
CA SER A 64 -13.55 -2.00 10.06
C SER A 64 -13.81 -0.89 9.02
N PHE A 65 -14.77 -0.01 9.29
CA PHE A 65 -15.09 1.08 8.37
C PHE A 65 -13.91 2.06 8.25
N HIS A 66 -13.23 2.38 9.36
CA HIS A 66 -12.04 3.20 9.33
C HIS A 66 -10.99 2.67 8.35
N ALA A 67 -10.64 1.37 8.43
CA ALA A 67 -9.69 0.75 7.50
C ALA A 67 -10.17 0.80 6.04
N TRP A 68 -11.44 0.47 5.80
CA TRP A 68 -12.04 0.50 4.46
C TRP A 68 -12.04 1.91 3.85
N PHE A 69 -12.44 2.93 4.61
CA PHE A 69 -12.47 4.32 4.14
C PHE A 69 -11.07 4.88 3.90
N TRP A 70 -10.06 4.44 4.65
CA TRP A 70 -8.66 4.75 4.34
C TRP A 70 -8.21 4.13 3.00
N CYS A 71 -8.55 2.86 2.74
CA CYS A 71 -8.27 2.25 1.44
C CYS A 71 -8.95 3.02 0.28
N LEU A 72 -10.23 3.36 0.44
CA LEU A 72 -10.97 4.15 -0.56
C LEU A 72 -10.37 5.53 -0.78
N ALA A 73 -9.95 6.21 0.29
CA ALA A 73 -9.29 7.51 0.19
C ALA A 73 -7.97 7.40 -0.57
N VAL A 74 -7.11 6.43 -0.22
CA VAL A 74 -5.83 6.21 -0.90
C VAL A 74 -6.04 5.89 -2.38
N PHE A 75 -6.99 5.03 -2.74
CA PHE A 75 -7.28 4.73 -4.14
C PHE A 75 -7.90 5.91 -4.90
N SER A 76 -8.79 6.67 -4.26
CA SER A 76 -9.42 7.86 -4.89
C SER A 76 -8.40 8.94 -5.19
N TRP A 77 -7.52 9.26 -4.23
CA TRP A 77 -6.44 10.22 -4.41
C TRP A 77 -5.33 9.69 -5.31
N GLY A 78 -5.00 8.40 -5.20
CA GLY A 78 -4.04 7.74 -6.08
C GLY A 78 -4.47 7.79 -7.55
N ALA A 79 -5.74 7.50 -7.83
CA ALA A 79 -6.31 7.61 -9.17
C ALA A 79 -6.42 9.07 -9.67
N HIS A 80 -6.42 10.07 -8.80
CA HIS A 80 -6.40 11.46 -9.24
C HIS A 80 -4.97 11.96 -9.51
N LEU A 81 -4.04 11.71 -8.58
CA LEU A 81 -2.66 12.20 -8.65
C LEU A 81 -1.78 11.38 -9.62
N LEU A 82 -1.96 10.05 -9.65
CA LEU A 82 -1.12 9.15 -10.44
C LEU A 82 -1.74 8.76 -11.79
N ASN A 83 -2.94 9.25 -12.15
CA ASN A 83 -3.54 9.00 -13.47
C ASN A 83 -2.96 9.89 -14.57
N LYS A 84 -1.64 10.06 -14.56
CA LYS A 84 -0.87 10.67 -15.63
C LYS A 84 0.20 9.66 -16.05
N PRO A 85 0.26 9.28 -17.34
CA PRO A 85 1.28 8.34 -17.81
C PRO A 85 2.66 8.98 -17.62
N SER A 86 3.43 8.47 -16.66
CA SER A 86 4.77 8.97 -16.33
C SER A 86 5.78 7.82 -16.29
N GLY A 87 7.06 8.12 -16.55
CA GLY A 87 8.14 7.13 -16.48
C GLY A 87 8.29 6.50 -15.09
N ASN A 88 8.01 7.28 -14.04
CA ASN A 88 8.04 6.82 -12.65
C ASN A 88 6.90 5.83 -12.37
N LEU A 89 5.69 6.11 -12.86
CA LEU A 89 4.56 5.19 -12.72
C LEU A 89 4.82 3.88 -13.47
N ALA A 90 5.42 3.94 -14.67
CA ALA A 90 5.82 2.75 -15.41
C ALA A 90 6.87 1.93 -14.64
N TYR A 91 7.83 2.57 -13.98
CA TYR A 91 8.82 1.90 -13.12
C TYR A 91 8.17 1.25 -11.89
N LEU A 92 7.34 1.97 -11.15
CA LEU A 92 6.67 1.45 -9.96
C LEU A 92 5.70 0.30 -10.30
N ASN A 93 4.97 0.41 -11.40
CA ASN A 93 4.06 -0.64 -11.86
C ASN A 93 4.78 -1.96 -12.19
N GLN A 94 6.02 -1.89 -12.68
CA GLN A 94 6.86 -3.07 -12.89
C GLN A 94 7.28 -3.74 -11.58
N GLY A 95 7.39 -2.95 -10.49
CA GLY A 95 7.79 -3.43 -9.17
C GLY A 95 6.67 -4.07 -8.37
N VAL A 96 5.40 -3.76 -8.64
CA VAL A 96 4.25 -4.27 -7.86
C VAL A 96 4.26 -5.79 -7.73
N TYR A 97 4.45 -6.51 -8.85
CA TYR A 97 4.39 -7.97 -8.85
C TYR A 97 5.61 -8.63 -8.18
N PRO A 98 6.87 -8.24 -8.47
CA PRO A 98 8.04 -8.70 -7.71
C PRO A 98 7.95 -8.41 -6.20
N PHE A 99 7.52 -7.20 -5.80
CA PHE A 99 7.37 -6.85 -4.40
C PHE A 99 6.32 -7.72 -3.71
N TYR A 100 5.18 -7.98 -4.37
CA TYR A 100 4.13 -8.84 -3.82
C TYR A 100 4.63 -10.25 -3.50
N ILE A 101 5.40 -10.86 -4.41
CA ILE A 101 5.93 -12.22 -4.22
C ILE A 101 7.04 -12.24 -3.16
N ALA A 102 7.95 -11.28 -3.19
CA ALA A 102 9.12 -11.27 -2.31
C ALA A 102 8.79 -10.83 -0.88
N HIS A 103 7.79 -9.96 -0.70
CA HIS A 103 7.46 -9.37 0.60
C HIS A 103 7.16 -10.44 1.66
N MET A 104 6.26 -11.39 1.39
CA MET A 104 5.88 -12.43 2.36
C MET A 104 7.07 -13.22 2.92
N PRO A 105 7.91 -13.89 2.09
CA PRO A 105 9.06 -14.63 2.59
C PRO A 105 10.11 -13.73 3.27
N LEU A 106 10.31 -12.51 2.77
CA LEU A 106 11.25 -11.56 3.39
C LEU A 106 10.76 -11.06 4.75
N THR A 107 9.45 -10.88 4.93
CA THR A 107 8.86 -10.53 6.23
C THR A 107 9.08 -11.63 7.25
N PHE A 108 8.86 -12.90 6.89
CA PHE A 108 9.19 -14.02 7.76
C PHE A 108 10.68 -14.08 8.10
N ALA A 109 11.55 -13.88 7.11
CA ALA A 109 13.00 -13.82 7.33
C ALA A 109 13.38 -12.66 8.29
N GLY A 110 12.76 -11.49 8.12
CA GLY A 110 12.95 -10.32 8.99
C GLY A 110 12.50 -10.59 10.43
N LEU A 111 11.36 -11.25 10.62
CA LEU A 111 10.88 -11.64 11.95
C LEU A 111 11.80 -12.65 12.64
N ILE A 112 12.28 -13.67 11.92
CA ILE A 112 13.23 -14.65 12.44
C ILE A 112 14.53 -13.94 12.86
N LEU A 113 15.04 -13.05 12.01
CA LEU A 113 16.25 -12.29 12.28
C LEU A 113 16.08 -11.40 13.53
N ALA A 114 14.97 -10.66 13.63
CA ALA A 114 14.66 -9.82 14.78
C ALA A 114 14.58 -10.64 16.08
N THR A 115 13.98 -11.83 16.01
CA THR A 115 13.88 -12.76 17.14
C THR A 115 15.25 -13.26 17.59
N ASN A 116 16.14 -13.61 16.65
CA ASN A 116 17.51 -14.05 16.95
C ASN A 116 18.36 -12.94 17.60
N PHE A 117 18.12 -11.67 17.26
CA PHE A 117 18.77 -10.53 17.90
C PHE A 117 18.17 -10.15 19.26
N GLY A 118 17.15 -10.89 19.74
CA GLY A 118 16.50 -10.63 21.03
C GLY A 118 15.66 -9.35 21.05
N LEU A 119 15.34 -8.78 19.89
CA LEU A 119 14.52 -7.58 19.78
C LEU A 119 13.05 -7.94 20.06
N ARG A 120 12.38 -7.18 20.93
CA ARG A 120 10.97 -7.36 21.28
C ARG A 120 10.18 -6.09 20.98
N ASP A 121 8.88 -6.25 20.75
CA ASP A 121 7.92 -5.17 20.57
C ASP A 121 8.26 -4.21 19.41
N TYR A 122 8.26 -2.90 19.67
CA TYR A 122 8.42 -1.85 18.66
C TYR A 122 9.72 -1.90 17.86
N PRO A 123 10.92 -2.06 18.45
CA PRO A 123 12.17 -2.07 17.68
C PRO A 123 12.26 -3.26 16.70
N ALA A 124 11.68 -4.42 17.04
CA ALA A 124 11.62 -5.56 16.14
C ALA A 124 10.79 -5.25 14.89
N VAL A 125 9.65 -4.57 15.06
CA VAL A 125 8.78 -4.18 13.95
C VAL A 125 9.43 -3.12 13.07
N ILE A 126 10.06 -2.10 13.67
CA ILE A 126 10.74 -1.02 12.93
C ILE A 126 11.89 -1.58 12.09
N LEU A 127 12.77 -2.38 12.70
CA LEU A 127 13.92 -2.97 12.00
C LEU A 127 13.47 -3.98 10.96
N GLY A 128 12.47 -4.82 11.26
CA GLY A 128 11.88 -5.74 10.30
C GLY A 128 11.29 -5.01 9.09
N THR A 129 10.58 -3.90 9.31
CA THR A 129 10.00 -3.09 8.23
C THR A 129 11.08 -2.50 7.33
N ILE A 130 12.13 -1.91 7.92
CA ILE A 130 13.27 -1.36 7.16
C ILE A 130 13.94 -2.46 6.34
N PHE A 131 14.19 -3.62 6.95
CA PHE A 131 14.79 -4.78 6.29
C PHE A 131 13.95 -5.23 5.08
N VAL A 132 12.64 -5.40 5.26
CA VAL A 132 11.74 -5.86 4.20
C VAL A 132 11.67 -4.86 3.05
N ILE A 133 11.58 -3.56 3.34
CA ILE A 133 11.56 -2.52 2.31
C ILE A 133 12.84 -2.56 1.46
N LEU A 134 14.01 -2.60 2.13
CA LEU A 134 15.30 -2.64 1.44
C LEU A 134 15.47 -3.94 0.65
N ALA A 135 15.15 -5.08 1.25
CA ALA A 135 15.28 -6.38 0.61
C ALA A 135 14.34 -6.53 -0.60
N CYS A 136 13.10 -6.04 -0.52
CA CYS A 136 12.19 -6.01 -1.66
C CYS A 136 12.73 -5.13 -2.79
N TRP A 137 13.32 -3.98 -2.45
CA TRP A 137 13.89 -3.08 -3.45
C TRP A 137 15.12 -3.68 -4.14
N ILE A 138 16.01 -4.32 -3.38
CA ILE A 138 17.18 -5.05 -3.90
C ILE A 138 16.72 -6.20 -4.81
N PHE A 139 15.74 -6.98 -4.36
CA PHE A 139 15.17 -8.07 -5.15
C PHE A 139 14.58 -7.56 -6.46
N PHE A 140 13.82 -6.47 -6.42
CA PHE A 140 13.24 -5.84 -7.60
C PHE A 140 14.31 -5.36 -8.59
N GLU A 141 15.35 -4.66 -8.13
CA GLU A 141 16.41 -4.19 -9.04
C GLU A 141 17.20 -5.38 -9.62
N GLY A 142 17.38 -6.47 -8.85
CA GLY A 142 17.94 -7.73 -9.33
C GLY A 142 17.10 -8.39 -10.43
N VAL A 143 15.79 -8.52 -10.21
CA VAL A 143 14.81 -9.03 -11.17
C VAL A 143 14.73 -8.14 -12.42
N ARG A 144 14.88 -6.84 -12.26
CA ARG A 144 14.86 -5.89 -13.38
C ARG A 144 16.11 -5.99 -14.26
N ARG A 145 17.24 -6.49 -13.73
CA ARG A 145 18.53 -6.54 -14.45
C ARG A 145 18.56 -7.61 -15.56
N THR A 146 17.97 -8.79 -15.35
CA THR A 146 18.05 -9.88 -16.34
C THR A 146 16.81 -9.98 -17.24
N ARG A 147 17.00 -10.33 -18.52
CA ARG A 147 15.93 -10.37 -19.54
C ARG A 147 14.91 -11.48 -19.28
N VAL A 148 15.38 -12.60 -18.71
CA VAL A 148 14.57 -13.77 -18.35
C VAL A 148 13.63 -13.44 -17.19
N THR A 149 14.15 -12.82 -16.12
CA THR A 149 13.31 -12.40 -14.99
C THR A 149 12.36 -11.28 -15.40
N ARG A 150 12.79 -10.35 -16.26
CA ARG A 150 11.89 -9.34 -16.83
C ARG A 150 10.67 -9.95 -17.54
N PHE A 151 10.88 -11.02 -18.31
CA PHE A 151 9.80 -11.77 -18.97
C PHE A 151 8.93 -12.53 -17.96
N LEU A 152 9.54 -13.23 -16.99
CA LEU A 152 8.85 -14.04 -15.99
C LEU A 152 7.91 -13.20 -15.09
N PHE A 153 8.29 -11.96 -14.82
CA PHE A 153 7.51 -11.02 -14.00
C PHE A 153 6.68 -10.03 -14.84
N GLY A 154 6.52 -10.27 -16.15
CA GLY A 154 5.61 -9.49 -17.01
C GLY A 154 6.03 -8.03 -17.26
N ILE A 155 7.30 -7.70 -17.05
CA ILE A 155 7.82 -6.35 -17.24
C ILE A 155 7.95 -6.09 -18.75
N LYS A 156 7.09 -5.21 -19.27
CA LYS A 156 7.06 -4.83 -20.70
C LYS A 156 8.42 -4.28 -21.12
N GLU A 157 9.03 -4.87 -22.16
CA GLU A 157 10.27 -4.35 -22.72
C GLU A 157 10.08 -2.89 -23.13
N ARG A 158 11.04 -2.04 -22.74
CA ARG A 158 11.12 -0.68 -23.26
C ARG A 158 11.25 -0.82 -24.77
N LYS A 159 10.22 -0.43 -25.52
CA LYS A 159 10.33 -0.28 -26.97
C LYS A 159 11.48 0.68 -27.21
N THR A 160 12.62 0.18 -27.64
CA THR A 160 13.66 1.00 -28.24
C THR A 160 12.96 1.64 -29.43
N VAL A 161 12.68 2.94 -29.33
CA VAL A 161 12.31 3.71 -30.52
C VAL A 161 13.53 3.62 -31.40
N THR A 162 13.49 2.73 -32.39
CA THR A 162 14.48 2.72 -33.46
C THR A 162 14.38 4.09 -34.13
N PRO A 163 15.43 4.92 -34.13
CA PRO A 163 15.45 6.12 -34.94
C PRO A 163 15.60 5.66 -36.39
N ASN A 164 14.51 5.22 -37.02
CA ASN A 164 14.53 4.87 -38.44
C ASN A 164 13.80 5.95 -39.22
N LYS A 165 14.60 6.70 -39.99
CA LYS A 165 14.23 7.30 -41.28
C LYS A 165 13.31 8.53 -41.28
N LEU A 166 13.82 9.63 -40.73
CA LEU A 166 13.63 10.97 -41.29
C LEU A 166 15.08 11.44 -41.53
N GLU A 167 15.61 11.67 -42.72
CA GLU A 167 15.07 12.27 -43.93
C GLU A 167 16.14 12.01 -45.02
N LYS A 168 15.80 11.33 -46.13
CA LYS A 168 16.70 11.28 -47.29
C LYS A 168 16.60 12.67 -47.92
N PRO A 169 17.71 13.43 -48.09
CA PRO A 169 17.61 14.75 -48.71
C PRO A 169 17.07 14.60 -50.14
N PRO A 170 16.24 15.54 -50.63
CA PRO A 170 15.77 15.51 -52.01
C PRO A 170 16.98 15.53 -52.94
N GLU A 171 17.09 14.50 -53.78
CA GLU A 171 18.06 14.47 -54.88
C GLU A 171 17.76 15.64 -55.82
N THR A 172 18.75 16.50 -55.96
CA THR A 172 18.83 17.57 -56.95
C THR A 172 18.73 16.99 -58.36
N ILE A 173 17.73 17.42 -59.13
CA ILE A 173 17.81 17.62 -60.58
C ILE A 173 17.07 18.91 -60.90
#